data_AF-A0A8B8U485-F1
#
_entry.id   AF-A0A8B8U485-F1
#
_cell.length_a   1.000
_cell.length_b   1.000
_cell.length_c   1.000
_cell.angle_alpha   90.00
_cell.angle_beta   90.00
_cell.angle_gamma   90.00
#
_symmetry.space_group_name_H-M   'P 1'
#
loop_
_entity.id
_entity.type
_entity.pdbx_description
1 polymer ?
#
loop_
_entity_poly.entity_id
_entity_poly.type
_entity_poly.pdbx_seq_one_letter_code
_entity_poly.pdbx_strand_id
1 'polypeptide(L)'
;MCIKFSSARTKESERWHSDGIVYPKPTWLGEELLAKLARWCVEGRQSGFKSTLSLVSIMKYSKAYQELKEKYKGMVKVWPEVTDPEKFVYEDVAIAAYLLILWEEERAERGLTAKQSFVDLGCGNGLLVHILSSEGHPGRGIDVRRRNIWDMYGPQTHLEEGAVTPNDNTLFPEADWLIGNHSDELTPWIPVIAARSSYHCRFFVLPCCFFDFIGKYQRRQSTKTQYRGYLDFLTEVGSACGFHVVEDCLRIPSTKRVCLIGKSRTYPAAAEASMDEQRTRYISSRRGCPVSPPGEGLGALEAAAGHAPGAQAGQRGTEARPEGLWLSGFHPREKAERVRNCATLPRDFIDQVVLRVARLLLGGQRSDAGSAPRGGVEAWNRGGSLSLAEVASELDRETLQRLKRECGGLQTLLRNSHQVFQVVNGQVRIRDWREEKLWEEKELEARKTRICWFFTHHPDGCVLPSDCCPFAHGPRELRPAPATRKKRQLL
;
A
#
# COMPACT_ATOMS: atom_id res chain seq x y z
N MET A 1 -10.79 5.26 55.38
CA MET A 1 -9.37 5.65 55.56
C MET A 1 -8.96 6.49 54.35
N CYS A 2 -8.90 7.80 54.51
CA CYS A 2 -8.40 8.71 53.48
C CYS A 2 -6.87 8.73 53.53
N ILE A 3 -6.21 8.34 52.45
CA ILE A 3 -4.76 8.53 52.28
C ILE A 3 -4.58 9.75 51.39
N LYS A 4 -4.03 10.82 51.97
CA LYS A 4 -3.63 12.05 51.27
C LYS A 4 -2.38 11.77 50.43
N PHE A 5 -2.40 12.12 49.14
CA PHE A 5 -1.18 12.22 48.34
C PHE A 5 -0.58 13.62 48.52
N SER A 6 0.63 13.66 49.07
CA SER A 6 1.48 14.84 49.14
C SER A 6 2.08 15.15 47.77
N SER A 7 2.06 16.44 47.42
CA SER A 7 2.72 17.02 46.26
C SER A 7 4.25 16.87 46.38
N ALA A 8 4.84 16.09 45.48
CA ALA A 8 6.28 16.06 45.25
C ALA A 8 6.59 16.82 43.95
N ARG A 9 7.32 17.93 44.08
CA ARG A 9 7.90 18.71 42.97
C ARG A 9 8.85 17.82 42.16
N THR A 10 8.62 17.68 40.86
CA THR A 10 9.62 17.16 39.92
C THR A 10 10.36 18.34 39.26
N LYS A 11 11.58 18.59 39.73
CA LYS A 11 12.63 19.23 38.93
C LYS A 11 13.53 18.11 38.44
N GLU A 12 13.46 17.80 37.15
CA GLU A 12 14.61 17.64 36.26
C GLU A 12 14.11 17.38 34.84
N SER A 13 14.66 18.14 33.89
CA SER A 13 14.40 18.00 32.46
C SER A 13 15.15 16.76 31.97
N GLU A 14 14.52 15.59 32.04
CA GLU A 14 15.08 14.38 31.44
C GLU A 14 15.18 14.56 29.92
N ARG A 15 16.41 14.46 29.43
CA ARG A 15 16.77 14.59 28.03
C ARG A 15 16.51 13.24 27.34
N TRP A 16 15.30 13.06 26.83
CA TRP A 16 14.86 11.81 26.21
C TRP A 16 15.44 11.65 24.79
N HIS A 17 16.08 10.50 24.55
CA HIS A 17 16.43 10.02 23.21
C HIS A 17 15.42 8.93 22.79
N SER A 18 14.75 9.14 21.64
CA SER A 18 13.80 8.18 21.07
C SER A 18 14.54 6.97 20.50
N ASP A 19 14.28 5.78 21.03
CA ASP A 19 14.82 4.50 20.56
C ASP A 19 13.85 3.77 19.61
N GLY A 20 12.74 4.41 19.24
CA GLY A 20 11.70 3.85 18.37
C GLY A 20 10.98 2.62 18.94
N ILE A 21 11.06 2.34 20.23
CA ILE A 21 10.05 1.55 20.94
C ILE A 21 9.02 2.55 21.43
N VAL A 22 7.74 2.32 21.12
CA VAL A 22 6.68 3.12 21.75
C VAL A 22 6.62 2.69 23.22
N TYR A 23 7.41 3.36 24.06
CA TYR A 23 7.28 3.20 25.49
C TYR A 23 5.95 3.83 25.91
N PRO A 24 5.03 3.04 26.48
CA PRO A 24 3.79 3.59 26.98
C PRO A 24 4.10 4.64 28.05
N LYS A 25 3.51 5.83 27.91
CA LYS A 25 3.63 6.88 28.92
C LYS A 25 3.21 6.31 30.29
N PRO A 26 3.81 6.76 31.42
CA PRO A 26 3.38 6.32 32.75
C PRO A 26 1.88 6.46 32.99
N THR A 27 1.26 7.49 32.40
CA THR A 27 -0.20 7.68 32.40
C THR A 27 -0.95 6.56 31.68
N TRP A 28 -0.48 6.14 30.50
CA TRP A 28 -1.05 5.01 29.77
C TRP A 28 -0.89 3.70 30.55
N LEU A 29 0.25 3.49 31.21
CA LEU A 29 0.47 2.31 32.06
C LEU A 29 -0.50 2.26 33.25
N GLY A 30 -0.77 3.39 33.89
CA GLY A 30 -1.70 3.46 35.02
C GLY A 30 -3.18 3.36 34.60
N GLU A 31 -3.57 4.09 33.55
CA GLU A 31 -4.98 4.31 33.20
C GLU A 31 -5.51 3.31 32.16
N GLU A 32 -4.66 2.91 31.20
CA GLU A 32 -5.10 2.14 30.02
C GLU A 32 -4.66 0.67 30.07
N LEU A 33 -3.45 0.38 30.59
CA LEU A 33 -2.89 -0.97 30.55
C LEU A 33 -3.73 -1.96 31.35
N LEU A 34 -4.14 -1.64 32.58
CA LEU A 34 -4.91 -2.54 33.42
C LEU A 34 -6.27 -2.88 32.79
N ALA A 35 -6.96 -1.87 32.25
CA ALA A 35 -8.23 -2.07 31.54
C ALA A 35 -8.06 -2.89 30.26
N LYS A 36 -6.95 -2.72 29.53
CA LYS A 36 -6.63 -3.55 28.35
C LYS A 36 -6.23 -4.97 28.72
N LEU A 37 -5.44 -5.17 29.77
CA LEU A 37 -5.05 -6.49 30.27
C LEU A 37 -6.27 -7.28 30.74
N ALA A 38 -7.14 -6.68 31.54
CA ALA A 38 -8.39 -7.31 31.98
C ALA A 38 -9.22 -7.76 30.77
N ARG A 39 -9.34 -6.90 29.75
CA ARG A 39 -10.03 -7.22 28.50
C ARG A 39 -9.35 -8.36 27.73
N TRP A 40 -8.03 -8.32 27.57
CA TRP A 40 -7.27 -9.35 26.85
C TRP A 40 -7.27 -10.70 27.57
N CYS A 41 -7.36 -10.73 28.89
CA CYS A 41 -7.47 -11.96 29.67
C CYS A 41 -8.84 -12.64 29.51
N VAL A 42 -9.90 -11.85 29.26
CA VAL A 42 -11.28 -12.35 29.10
C VAL A 42 -11.60 -12.62 27.62
N GLU A 43 -10.99 -11.88 26.68
CA GLU A 43 -11.04 -12.17 25.25
C GLU A 43 -10.28 -13.47 24.97
N GLY A 44 -10.98 -14.60 24.94
CA GLY A 44 -10.50 -15.85 24.38
C GLY A 44 -10.20 -15.67 22.89
N ARG A 45 -9.00 -15.18 22.56
CA ARG A 45 -8.58 -14.96 21.18
C ARG A 45 -8.24 -16.29 20.55
N GLN A 46 -9.22 -16.94 19.94
CA GLN A 46 -8.95 -17.81 18.81
C GLN A 46 -8.51 -16.92 17.63
N SER A 47 -7.26 -16.46 17.68
CA SER A 47 -6.62 -15.85 16.52
C SER A 47 -6.53 -16.93 15.44
N GLY A 48 -7.15 -16.71 14.27
CA GLY A 48 -6.98 -17.59 13.10
C GLY A 48 -5.56 -17.56 12.49
N PHE A 49 -4.60 -16.96 13.20
CA PHE A 49 -3.18 -16.86 12.85
C PHE A 49 -2.33 -17.43 13.99
N LYS A 50 -1.18 -17.98 13.65
CA LYS A 50 -0.19 -18.45 14.63
C LYS A 50 0.33 -17.34 15.54
N SER A 51 0.94 -17.75 16.65
CA SER A 51 1.64 -16.84 17.56
C SER A 51 2.76 -16.09 16.84
N THR A 52 2.99 -14.85 17.26
CA THR A 52 4.07 -14.00 16.74
C THR A 52 5.43 -14.58 17.06
N LEU A 53 6.31 -14.68 16.05
CA LEU A 53 7.67 -15.22 16.15
C LEU A 53 7.67 -16.65 16.71
N SER A 54 6.80 -17.50 16.18
CA SER A 54 6.65 -18.89 16.61
C SER A 54 7.76 -19.81 16.08
N LEU A 55 8.44 -19.43 15.00
CA LEU A 55 9.48 -20.25 14.36
C LEU A 55 10.91 -19.85 14.73
N VAL A 56 11.10 -18.80 15.53
CA VAL A 56 12.42 -18.30 15.94
C VAL A 56 12.41 -17.96 17.43
N SER A 57 13.57 -18.04 18.09
CA SER A 57 13.67 -17.59 19.48
C SER A 57 13.36 -16.11 19.63
N ILE A 58 12.33 -15.77 20.42
CA ILE A 58 11.94 -14.38 20.72
C ILE A 58 13.12 -13.60 21.33
N MET A 59 13.93 -14.24 22.18
CA MET A 59 15.09 -13.61 22.80
C MET A 59 16.18 -13.30 21.78
N LYS A 60 16.55 -14.27 20.93
CA LYS A 60 17.55 -14.07 19.87
C LYS A 60 17.10 -13.00 18.87
N TYR A 61 15.85 -13.08 18.43
CA TYR A 61 15.23 -12.09 17.55
C TYR A 61 15.29 -10.69 18.16
N SER A 62 14.87 -10.54 19.43
CA SER A 62 14.80 -9.24 20.07
C SER A 62 16.19 -8.61 20.19
N LYS A 63 17.21 -9.42 20.51
CA LYS A 63 18.61 -8.97 20.54
C LYS A 63 19.09 -8.53 19.15
N ALA A 64 18.95 -9.39 18.14
CA ALA A 64 19.37 -9.09 16.77
C ALA A 64 18.67 -7.85 16.20
N TYR A 65 17.36 -7.71 16.46
CA TYR A 65 16.61 -6.52 16.04
C TYR A 65 17.16 -5.24 16.66
N GLN A 66 17.48 -5.21 17.95
CA GLN A 66 18.05 -4.03 18.59
C GLN A 66 19.43 -3.68 18.04
N GLU A 67 20.28 -4.68 17.84
CA GLU A 67 21.63 -4.50 17.27
C GLU A 67 21.56 -3.92 15.85
N LEU A 68 20.71 -4.50 14.98
CA LEU A 68 20.51 -4.00 13.63
C LEU A 68 19.84 -2.62 13.62
N LYS A 69 18.85 -2.39 14.49
CA LYS A 69 18.18 -1.09 14.58
C LYS A 69 19.18 0.01 14.91
N GLU A 70 20.05 -0.21 15.89
CA GLU A 70 21.10 0.74 16.26
C GLU A 70 22.11 0.96 15.13
N LYS A 71 22.47 -0.10 14.39
CA LYS A 71 23.38 -0.05 13.25
C LYS A 71 22.81 0.74 12.07
N TYR A 72 21.52 0.55 11.75
CA TYR A 72 20.89 1.11 10.56
C TYR A 72 20.02 2.35 10.82
N LYS A 73 19.88 2.83 12.08
CA LYS A 73 19.11 4.05 12.41
C LYS A 73 19.51 5.29 11.61
N GLY A 74 20.77 5.35 11.14
CA GLY A 74 21.25 6.43 10.30
C GLY A 74 20.48 6.56 8.97
N MET A 75 19.99 5.44 8.43
CA MET A 75 19.23 5.39 7.16
C MET A 75 17.95 6.23 7.22
N VAL A 76 17.32 6.33 8.39
CA VAL A 76 16.10 7.14 8.58
C VAL A 76 16.36 8.62 8.25
N LYS A 77 17.55 9.13 8.56
CA LYS A 77 17.89 10.54 8.38
C LYS A 77 18.20 10.92 6.93
N VAL A 78 18.64 9.94 6.15
CA VAL A 78 19.13 10.16 4.78
C VAL A 78 18.24 9.49 3.73
N TRP A 79 17.04 9.08 4.12
CA TRP A 79 16.07 8.38 3.27
C TRP A 79 15.63 9.26 2.08
N PRO A 80 15.96 8.87 0.83
CA PRO A 80 15.67 9.70 -0.34
C PRO A 80 14.27 9.43 -0.93
N GLU A 81 13.58 8.38 -0.47
CA GLU A 81 12.28 8.00 -0.99
C GLU A 81 11.14 8.82 -0.38
N VAL A 82 10.00 8.86 -1.06
CA VAL A 82 8.81 9.60 -0.62
C VAL A 82 8.01 8.90 0.50
N THR A 83 8.44 7.69 0.87
CA THR A 83 7.81 6.88 1.92
C THR A 83 8.26 7.33 3.31
N ASP A 84 7.51 6.92 4.34
CA ASP A 84 7.86 7.17 5.73
C ASP A 84 9.13 6.39 6.12
N PRO A 85 10.26 7.05 6.38
CA PRO A 85 11.52 6.38 6.66
C PRO A 85 11.48 5.53 7.93
N GLU A 86 10.80 5.98 8.99
CA GLU A 86 10.78 5.23 10.25
C GLU A 86 10.02 3.92 10.07
N LYS A 87 8.90 3.95 9.35
CA LYS A 87 8.14 2.73 9.06
C LYS A 87 8.94 1.76 8.21
N PHE A 88 9.48 2.19 7.07
CA PHE A 88 10.08 1.29 6.09
C PHE A 88 11.45 0.77 6.54
N VAL A 89 12.30 1.62 7.14
CA VAL A 89 13.62 1.18 7.63
C VAL A 89 13.47 0.14 8.73
N TYR A 90 12.61 0.38 9.72
CA TYR A 90 12.47 -0.55 10.84
C TYR A 90 11.67 -1.80 10.49
N GLU A 91 10.81 -1.76 9.46
CA GLU A 91 10.18 -2.95 8.89
C GLU A 91 11.22 -3.88 8.25
N ASP A 92 12.10 -3.37 7.38
CA ASP A 92 13.16 -4.17 6.76
C ASP A 92 14.20 -4.66 7.79
N VAL A 93 14.53 -3.86 8.81
CA VAL A 93 15.38 -4.30 9.93
C VAL A 93 14.76 -5.47 10.70
N ALA A 94 13.46 -5.42 10.96
CA ALA A 94 12.73 -6.51 11.62
C ALA A 94 12.67 -7.78 10.76
N ILE A 95 12.46 -7.65 9.45
CA ILE A 95 12.49 -8.79 8.52
C ILE A 95 13.90 -9.39 8.45
N ALA A 96 14.94 -8.56 8.35
CA ALA A 96 16.33 -9.01 8.35
C ALA A 96 16.68 -9.75 9.65
N ALA A 97 16.32 -9.20 10.81
CA ALA A 97 16.53 -9.86 12.10
C ALA A 97 15.89 -11.26 12.14
N TYR A 98 14.66 -11.38 11.62
CA TYR A 98 13.96 -12.66 11.54
C TYR A 98 14.70 -13.67 10.67
N LEU A 99 15.08 -13.27 9.45
CA LEU A 99 15.77 -14.14 8.50
C LEU A 99 17.15 -14.58 9.00
N LEU A 100 17.92 -13.69 9.64
CA LEU A 100 19.23 -14.03 10.18
C LEU A 100 19.15 -15.08 11.29
N ILE A 101 18.17 -14.98 12.19
CA ILE A 101 17.96 -15.99 13.23
C ILE A 101 17.46 -17.30 12.62
N LEU A 102 16.52 -17.24 11.69
CA LEU A 102 16.02 -18.41 10.96
C LEU A 102 17.17 -19.17 10.27
N TRP A 103 18.09 -18.44 9.63
CA TRP A 103 19.24 -18.97 8.92
C TRP A 103 20.34 -19.46 9.86
N GLU A 104 20.55 -18.82 11.01
CA GLU A 104 21.45 -19.33 12.04
C GLU A 104 20.98 -20.67 12.58
N GLU A 105 19.69 -20.80 12.89
CA GLU A 105 19.09 -22.05 13.37
C GLU A 105 19.17 -23.14 12.29
N GLU A 106 18.88 -22.80 11.03
CA GLU A 106 19.04 -23.73 9.91
C GLU A 106 20.49 -24.22 9.76
N ARG A 107 21.49 -23.32 9.86
CA ARG A 107 22.91 -23.72 9.79
C ARG A 107 23.27 -24.68 10.90
N ALA A 108 22.81 -24.40 12.12
CA ALA A 108 23.06 -25.27 13.28
C ALA A 108 22.42 -26.65 13.09
N GLU A 109 21.16 -26.71 12.65
CA GLU A 109 20.43 -27.96 12.38
C GLU A 109 21.11 -28.82 11.30
N ARG A 110 21.72 -28.17 10.29
CA ARG A 110 22.35 -28.83 9.15
C ARG A 110 23.86 -29.03 9.29
N GLY A 111 24.47 -28.57 10.37
CA GLY A 111 25.93 -28.61 10.56
C GLY A 111 26.70 -27.77 9.53
N LEU A 112 26.11 -26.68 9.05
CA LEU A 112 26.72 -25.80 8.04
C LEU A 112 27.48 -24.64 8.71
N THR A 113 28.65 -24.30 8.14
CA THR A 113 29.43 -23.14 8.58
C THR A 113 29.27 -21.94 7.64
N ALA A 114 29.03 -22.21 6.35
CA ALA A 114 28.81 -21.18 5.34
C ALA A 114 27.48 -20.45 5.56
N LYS A 115 27.47 -19.13 5.33
CA LYS A 115 26.25 -18.30 5.37
C LYS A 115 25.41 -18.56 4.12
N GLN A 116 24.09 -18.63 4.32
CA GLN A 116 23.11 -18.85 3.26
C GLN A 116 23.19 -17.78 2.19
N SER A 117 23.15 -18.22 0.94
CA SER A 117 22.97 -17.36 -0.22
C SER A 117 21.51 -17.03 -0.48
N PHE A 118 21.22 -15.86 -1.07
CA PHE A 118 19.84 -15.46 -1.34
C PHE A 118 19.65 -14.63 -2.62
N VAL A 119 18.42 -14.67 -3.14
CA VAL A 119 17.93 -13.71 -4.15
C VAL A 119 16.58 -13.15 -3.70
N ASP A 120 16.48 -11.82 -3.62
CA ASP A 120 15.22 -11.13 -3.30
C ASP A 120 14.53 -10.64 -4.58
N LEU A 121 13.36 -11.19 -4.88
CA LEU A 121 12.62 -10.95 -6.12
C LEU A 121 11.51 -9.92 -5.87
N GLY A 122 11.60 -8.79 -6.58
CA GLY A 122 10.78 -7.61 -6.29
C GLY A 122 11.31 -6.85 -5.07
N CYS A 123 12.63 -6.66 -4.98
CA CYS A 123 13.31 -6.12 -3.79
C CYS A 123 13.03 -4.62 -3.51
N GLY A 124 12.38 -3.91 -4.44
CA GLY A 124 11.94 -2.53 -4.28
C GLY A 124 13.07 -1.58 -3.89
N ASN A 125 13.04 -1.09 -2.65
CA ASN A 125 14.04 -0.15 -2.15
C ASN A 125 15.43 -0.80 -1.96
N GLY A 126 15.53 -2.14 -1.88
CA GLY A 126 16.81 -2.86 -1.74
C GLY A 126 17.44 -2.82 -0.34
N LEU A 127 16.80 -2.23 0.67
CA LEU A 127 17.33 -2.12 2.03
C LEU A 127 17.47 -3.49 2.69
N LEU A 128 16.50 -4.40 2.52
CA LEU A 128 16.61 -5.76 3.04
C LEU A 128 17.85 -6.47 2.49
N VAL A 129 18.09 -6.36 1.17
CA VAL A 129 19.28 -6.90 0.50
C VAL A 129 20.54 -6.27 1.07
N HIS A 130 20.56 -4.94 1.21
CA HIS A 130 21.69 -4.21 1.80
C HIS A 130 22.04 -4.70 3.19
N ILE A 131 21.05 -4.89 4.07
CA ILE A 131 21.25 -5.37 5.44
C ILE A 131 21.81 -6.79 5.41
N LEU A 132 21.15 -7.73 4.72
CA LEU A 132 21.56 -9.14 4.69
C LEU A 132 22.98 -9.30 4.12
N SER A 133 23.30 -8.60 3.03
CA SER A 133 24.65 -8.61 2.45
C SER A 133 25.69 -7.98 3.36
N SER A 134 25.35 -6.89 4.06
CA SER A 134 26.24 -6.25 5.04
C SER A 134 26.44 -7.09 6.30
N GLU A 135 25.49 -7.98 6.63
CA GLU A 135 25.66 -9.03 7.63
C GLU A 135 26.40 -10.27 7.08
N GLY A 136 26.93 -10.20 5.87
CA GLY A 136 27.84 -11.20 5.27
C GLY A 136 27.14 -12.36 4.54
N HIS A 137 25.85 -12.23 4.23
CA HIS A 137 25.15 -13.22 3.40
C HIS A 137 25.33 -12.89 1.90
N PRO A 138 25.87 -13.81 1.09
CA PRO A 138 26.01 -13.55 -0.34
C PRO A 138 24.63 -13.51 -1.00
N GLY A 139 24.34 -12.47 -1.77
CA GLY A 139 23.05 -12.39 -2.44
C GLY A 139 22.89 -11.16 -3.31
N ARG A 140 21.71 -11.07 -3.91
CA ARG A 140 21.32 -9.91 -4.73
C ARG A 140 19.82 -9.69 -4.69
N GLY A 141 19.41 -8.46 -5.03
CA GLY A 141 18.00 -8.12 -5.24
C GLY A 141 17.72 -7.81 -6.70
N ILE A 142 16.56 -8.23 -7.19
CA ILE A 142 16.09 -7.92 -8.53
C ILE A 142 14.77 -7.19 -8.40
N ASP A 143 14.67 -6.00 -8.99
CA ASP A 143 13.40 -5.28 -9.10
C ASP A 143 13.24 -4.74 -10.51
N VAL A 144 12.00 -4.65 -10.97
CA VAL A 144 11.70 -4.10 -12.30
C VAL A 144 12.07 -2.61 -12.40
N ARG A 145 12.26 -1.93 -11.26
CA ARG A 145 12.62 -0.50 -11.22
C ARG A 145 13.74 -0.24 -10.23
N ARG A 146 14.76 0.48 -10.70
CA ARG A 146 15.76 1.09 -9.82
C ARG A 146 15.10 2.17 -8.94
N ARG A 147 15.48 2.22 -7.66
CA ARG A 147 15.08 3.27 -6.71
C ARG A 147 16.25 4.22 -6.43
N ASN A 148 15.95 5.45 -6.01
CA ASN A 148 16.99 6.47 -5.77
C ASN A 148 17.92 6.06 -4.64
N ILE A 149 17.39 5.34 -3.64
CA ILE A 149 18.20 4.84 -2.53
C ILE A 149 19.28 3.83 -2.95
N TRP A 150 19.17 3.20 -4.13
CA TRP A 150 20.18 2.24 -4.59
C TRP A 150 21.56 2.89 -4.76
N ASP A 151 21.62 4.18 -5.10
CA ASP A 151 22.88 4.93 -5.25
C ASP A 151 23.61 5.14 -3.92
N MET A 152 22.93 4.92 -2.79
CA MET A 152 23.48 5.11 -1.46
C MET A 152 24.13 3.85 -0.88
N TYR A 153 23.88 2.69 -1.47
CA TYR A 153 24.42 1.44 -0.96
C TYR A 153 25.85 1.20 -1.45
N GLY A 154 26.65 0.58 -0.59
CA GLY A 154 28.03 0.24 -0.89
C GLY A 154 28.17 -0.96 -1.85
N PRO A 155 29.40 -1.25 -2.30
CA PRO A 155 29.68 -2.30 -3.30
C PRO A 155 29.28 -3.71 -2.84
N GLN A 156 29.10 -3.93 -1.53
CA GLN A 156 28.59 -5.20 -1.00
C GLN A 156 27.12 -5.47 -1.35
N THR A 157 26.38 -4.48 -1.83
CA THR A 157 24.95 -4.57 -2.11
C THR A 157 24.72 -4.70 -3.61
N HIS A 158 24.40 -5.91 -4.06
CA HIS A 158 24.14 -6.18 -5.47
C HIS A 158 22.64 -6.04 -5.77
N LEU A 159 22.29 -5.05 -6.58
CA LEU A 159 20.91 -4.79 -7.00
C LEU A 159 20.84 -4.68 -8.52
N GLU A 160 19.89 -5.40 -9.11
CA GLU A 160 19.71 -5.52 -10.55
C GLU A 160 18.35 -4.96 -10.95
N GLU A 161 18.35 -4.03 -11.90
CA GLU A 161 17.11 -3.53 -12.49
C GLU A 161 16.69 -4.45 -13.65
N GLY A 162 15.65 -5.26 -13.43
CA GLY A 162 15.20 -6.25 -14.41
C GLY A 162 13.83 -6.81 -14.08
N ALA A 163 13.06 -7.14 -15.11
CA ALA A 163 11.77 -7.81 -14.95
C ALA A 163 11.99 -9.31 -14.67
N VAL A 164 11.44 -9.80 -13.56
CA VAL A 164 11.38 -11.23 -13.28
C VAL A 164 10.16 -11.80 -14.02
N THR A 165 10.41 -12.71 -14.95
CA THR A 165 9.38 -13.34 -15.78
C THR A 165 9.36 -14.83 -15.49
N PRO A 166 8.22 -15.44 -15.10
CA PRO A 166 8.13 -16.88 -14.77
C PRO A 166 8.42 -17.79 -15.98
N ASN A 167 9.70 -18.06 -16.20
CA ASN A 167 10.23 -18.90 -17.25
C ASN A 167 11.60 -19.47 -16.82
N ASP A 168 12.18 -20.32 -17.67
CA ASP A 168 13.43 -21.02 -17.37
C ASP A 168 14.66 -20.08 -17.35
N ASN A 169 14.53 -18.83 -17.83
CA ASN A 169 15.61 -17.83 -17.78
C ASN A 169 15.72 -17.14 -16.42
N THR A 170 14.72 -17.28 -15.54
CA THR A 170 14.74 -16.69 -14.19
C THR A 170 14.86 -17.76 -13.11
N LEU A 171 15.83 -18.66 -13.27
CA LEU A 171 16.17 -19.68 -12.29
C LEU A 171 17.47 -19.32 -11.55
N PHE A 172 17.57 -19.75 -10.30
CA PHE A 172 18.66 -19.40 -9.39
C PHE A 172 19.24 -20.66 -8.73
N PRO A 173 19.87 -21.57 -9.49
CA PRO A 173 20.30 -22.88 -8.97
C PRO A 173 21.31 -22.79 -7.82
N GLU A 174 22.08 -21.70 -7.78
CA GLU A 174 23.10 -21.45 -6.76
C GLU A 174 22.54 -20.82 -5.46
N ALA A 175 21.27 -20.40 -5.45
CA ALA A 175 20.69 -19.70 -4.31
C ALA A 175 20.06 -20.68 -3.31
N ASP A 176 20.42 -20.56 -2.04
CA ASP A 176 19.79 -21.34 -0.96
C ASP A 176 18.35 -20.88 -0.70
N TRP A 177 18.10 -19.57 -0.84
CA TRP A 177 16.84 -18.92 -0.49
C TRP A 177 16.37 -17.93 -1.57
N LEU A 178 15.09 -18.03 -1.94
CA LEU A 178 14.38 -16.95 -2.62
C LEU A 178 13.50 -16.19 -1.63
N ILE A 179 13.60 -14.86 -1.67
CA ILE A 179 12.84 -13.95 -0.83
C ILE A 179 11.82 -13.23 -1.72
N GLY A 180 10.59 -13.14 -1.22
CA GLY A 180 9.54 -12.27 -1.75
C GLY A 180 9.01 -11.37 -0.64
N ASN A 181 9.74 -10.31 -0.33
CA ASN A 181 9.30 -9.31 0.63
C ASN A 181 8.37 -8.31 -0.08
N HIS A 182 7.05 -8.42 0.14
CA HIS A 182 6.08 -7.51 -0.49
C HIS A 182 6.15 -7.49 -2.03
N SER A 183 6.50 -8.64 -2.62
CA SER A 183 6.81 -8.83 -4.05
C SER A 183 5.63 -8.73 -5.05
N ASP A 184 4.49 -8.16 -4.63
CA ASP A 184 3.32 -7.92 -5.48
C ASP A 184 2.91 -9.13 -6.34
N GLU A 185 2.85 -8.99 -7.68
CA GLU A 185 2.45 -10.04 -8.63
C GLU A 185 3.39 -11.25 -8.66
N LEU A 186 4.62 -11.12 -8.15
CA LEU A 186 5.58 -12.23 -8.06
C LEU A 186 5.31 -13.13 -6.86
N THR A 187 4.56 -12.66 -5.87
CA THR A 187 4.27 -13.39 -4.61
C THR A 187 3.90 -14.88 -4.83
N PRO A 188 2.92 -15.24 -5.68
CA PRO A 188 2.59 -16.65 -5.94
C PRO A 188 3.65 -17.38 -6.80
N TRP A 189 4.51 -16.66 -7.52
CA TRP A 189 5.57 -17.24 -8.33
C TRP A 189 6.81 -17.60 -7.54
N ILE A 190 7.10 -16.94 -6.41
CA ILE A 190 8.30 -17.22 -5.60
C ILE A 190 8.45 -18.71 -5.24
N PRO A 191 7.40 -19.42 -4.74
CA PRO A 191 7.52 -20.85 -4.46
C PRO A 191 7.76 -21.69 -5.72
N VAL A 192 7.22 -21.29 -6.87
CA VAL A 192 7.42 -21.99 -8.15
C VAL A 192 8.86 -21.83 -8.62
N ILE A 193 9.38 -20.60 -8.60
CA ILE A 193 10.75 -20.30 -9.01
C ILE A 193 11.73 -21.00 -8.08
N ALA A 194 11.50 -20.98 -6.76
CA ALA A 194 12.33 -21.72 -5.80
C ALA A 194 12.29 -23.21 -6.09
N ALA A 195 11.11 -23.75 -6.40
CA ALA A 195 10.96 -25.17 -6.70
C ALA A 195 11.76 -25.62 -7.91
N ARG A 196 11.74 -24.81 -8.99
CA ARG A 196 12.42 -25.09 -10.25
C ARG A 196 13.89 -24.70 -10.28
N SER A 197 14.32 -23.80 -9.40
CA SER A 197 15.71 -23.37 -9.35
C SER A 197 16.63 -24.48 -8.85
N SER A 198 16.26 -25.14 -7.75
CA SER A 198 17.01 -26.27 -7.20
C SER A 198 16.15 -27.04 -6.19
N TYR A 199 16.33 -28.35 -6.11
CA TYR A 199 15.66 -29.19 -5.11
C TYR A 199 15.94 -28.71 -3.67
N HIS A 200 17.13 -28.13 -3.44
CA HIS A 200 17.54 -27.61 -2.14
C HIS A 200 17.16 -26.14 -1.91
N CYS A 201 16.72 -25.41 -2.94
CA CYS A 201 16.30 -24.02 -2.79
C CYS A 201 15.03 -23.92 -1.93
N ARG A 202 15.00 -22.93 -1.04
CA ARG A 202 13.90 -22.63 -0.12
C ARG A 202 13.29 -21.28 -0.46
N PHE A 203 12.14 -20.98 0.14
CA PHE A 203 11.54 -19.67 -0.02
C PHE A 203 11.07 -19.05 1.28
N PHE A 204 11.07 -17.72 1.30
CA PHE A 204 10.38 -16.88 2.26
C PHE A 204 9.49 -15.90 1.49
N VAL A 205 8.23 -15.80 1.85
CA VAL A 205 7.29 -14.84 1.23
C VAL A 205 6.55 -14.07 2.31
N LEU A 206 6.55 -12.75 2.20
CA LEU A 206 5.76 -11.83 3.02
C LEU A 206 4.73 -11.09 2.12
N PRO A 207 3.51 -11.62 1.98
CA PRO A 207 2.51 -11.08 1.06
C PRO A 207 1.88 -9.78 1.55
N CYS A 208 1.78 -8.77 0.67
CA CYS A 208 0.98 -7.57 0.89
C CYS A 208 -0.18 -7.43 -0.10
N CYS A 209 0.01 -7.74 -1.37
CA CYS A 209 -1.00 -7.57 -2.42
C CYS A 209 -1.62 -8.91 -2.82
N PHE A 210 -2.89 -8.87 -3.22
CA PHE A 210 -3.69 -10.05 -3.52
C PHE A 210 -3.62 -10.39 -5.00
N PHE A 211 -2.57 -11.09 -5.43
CA PHE A 211 -2.34 -11.51 -6.81
C PHE A 211 -2.47 -13.03 -6.96
N ASP A 212 -3.14 -13.49 -8.00
CA ASP A 212 -3.00 -14.89 -8.44
C ASP A 212 -1.82 -14.95 -9.44
N PHE A 213 -1.58 -16.11 -10.06
CA PHE A 213 -0.56 -16.23 -11.10
C PHE A 213 -0.82 -15.31 -12.30
N ILE A 214 -2.09 -14.98 -12.56
CA ILE A 214 -2.53 -14.02 -13.57
C ILE A 214 -3.51 -13.05 -12.91
N GLY A 215 -3.10 -11.79 -12.76
CA GLY A 215 -3.98 -10.74 -12.26
C GLY A 215 -4.33 -10.87 -10.78
N LYS A 216 -5.50 -10.32 -10.39
CA LYS A 216 -5.88 -10.22 -8.98
C LYS A 216 -6.48 -11.52 -8.44
N TYR A 217 -6.07 -11.89 -7.24
CA TYR A 217 -6.65 -13.02 -6.52
C TYR A 217 -8.12 -12.75 -6.21
N GLN A 218 -8.98 -13.71 -6.58
CA GLN A 218 -10.39 -13.69 -6.28
C GLN A 218 -10.69 -14.57 -5.07
N ARG A 219 -11.39 -13.99 -4.09
CA ARG A 219 -11.76 -14.68 -2.86
C ARG A 219 -12.73 -15.83 -3.17
N ARG A 220 -12.38 -17.03 -2.74
CA ARG A 220 -13.18 -18.25 -2.96
C ARG A 220 -14.21 -18.55 -1.86
N GLN A 221 -13.95 -18.08 -0.63
CA GLN A 221 -14.77 -18.38 0.55
C GLN A 221 -15.21 -17.10 1.26
N SER A 222 -16.52 -16.88 1.34
CA SER A 222 -17.13 -15.70 1.97
C SER A 222 -17.07 -15.69 3.50
N THR A 223 -16.67 -16.81 4.13
CA THR A 223 -16.54 -16.95 5.59
C THR A 223 -15.19 -16.50 6.15
N LYS A 224 -14.12 -16.50 5.33
CA LYS A 224 -12.75 -16.13 5.76
C LYS A 224 -12.34 -14.74 5.28
N THR A 225 -11.63 -13.95 6.08
CA THR A 225 -11.11 -12.65 5.62
C THR A 225 -10.33 -12.77 4.31
N GLN A 226 -10.31 -11.72 3.48
CA GLN A 226 -9.57 -11.74 2.21
C GLN A 226 -8.08 -12.10 2.43
N TYR A 227 -7.49 -11.60 3.52
CA TYR A 227 -6.10 -11.88 3.86
C TYR A 227 -5.86 -13.34 4.24
N ARG A 228 -6.71 -13.94 5.10
CA ARG A 228 -6.60 -15.37 5.43
C ARG A 228 -6.81 -16.25 4.21
N GLY A 229 -7.83 -15.97 3.39
CA GLY A 229 -8.07 -16.70 2.15
C GLY A 229 -6.89 -16.63 1.18
N TYR A 230 -6.19 -15.50 1.14
CA TYR A 230 -4.98 -15.34 0.34
C TYR A 230 -3.79 -16.14 0.88
N LEU A 231 -3.57 -16.14 2.19
CA LEU A 231 -2.52 -16.96 2.83
C LEU A 231 -2.78 -18.46 2.62
N ASP A 232 -4.03 -18.89 2.69
CA ASP A 232 -4.43 -20.27 2.37
C ASP A 232 -4.09 -20.61 0.92
N PHE A 233 -4.36 -19.69 -0.02
CA PHE A 233 -3.98 -19.87 -1.41
C PHE A 233 -2.46 -19.98 -1.59
N LEU A 234 -1.66 -19.11 -0.98
CA LEU A 234 -0.21 -19.19 -1.09
C LEU A 234 0.35 -20.46 -0.43
N THR A 235 -0.31 -20.96 0.62
CA THR A 235 0.02 -22.25 1.24
C THR A 235 -0.27 -23.41 0.29
N GLU A 236 -1.40 -23.38 -0.42
CA GLU A 236 -1.76 -24.32 -1.50
C GLU A 236 -0.72 -24.29 -2.62
N VAL A 237 -0.29 -23.11 -3.05
CA VAL A 237 0.77 -22.94 -4.07
C VAL A 237 2.08 -23.57 -3.62
N GLY A 238 2.56 -23.26 -2.41
CA GLY A 238 3.80 -23.84 -1.89
C GLY A 238 3.71 -25.37 -1.74
N SER A 239 2.55 -25.88 -1.31
CA SER A 239 2.30 -27.32 -1.20
C SER A 239 2.27 -28.01 -2.58
N ALA A 240 1.65 -27.38 -3.58
CA ALA A 240 1.66 -27.87 -4.96
C ALA A 240 3.05 -27.81 -5.61
N CYS A 241 3.92 -26.90 -5.13
CA CYS A 241 5.34 -26.87 -5.47
C CYS A 241 6.17 -27.93 -4.73
N GLY A 242 5.53 -28.71 -3.85
CA GLY A 242 6.12 -29.80 -3.08
C GLY A 242 6.93 -29.36 -1.88
N PHE A 243 6.60 -28.22 -1.28
CA PHE A 243 7.21 -27.75 -0.03
C PHE A 243 6.38 -28.11 1.20
N HIS A 244 7.07 -28.40 2.30
CA HIS A 244 6.49 -28.24 3.64
C HIS A 244 6.42 -26.75 3.96
N VAL A 245 5.24 -26.16 3.76
CA VAL A 245 4.99 -24.75 4.00
C VAL A 245 4.63 -24.52 5.47
N VAL A 246 5.38 -23.65 6.13
CA VAL A 246 5.08 -23.21 7.49
C VAL A 246 4.77 -21.72 7.50
N GLU A 247 3.75 -21.36 8.27
CA GLU A 247 3.37 -19.97 8.54
C GLU A 247 4.06 -19.47 9.81
N ASP A 248 4.38 -18.18 9.85
CA ASP A 248 4.71 -17.43 11.07
C ASP A 248 4.19 -15.98 11.01
N CYS A 249 4.11 -15.32 12.16
CA CYS A 249 3.72 -13.92 12.26
C CYS A 249 4.92 -13.07 12.71
N LEU A 250 5.32 -12.11 11.89
CA LEU A 250 6.45 -11.20 12.16
C LEU A 250 6.07 -10.08 13.14
N ARG A 251 7.08 -9.50 13.79
CA ARG A 251 6.92 -8.30 14.63
C ARG A 251 7.30 -7.04 13.85
N ILE A 252 6.44 -6.67 12.90
CA ILE A 252 6.57 -5.48 12.03
C ILE A 252 5.37 -4.53 12.15
N PRO A 253 5.50 -3.24 11.81
CA PRO A 253 4.41 -2.25 11.86
C PRO A 253 3.41 -2.39 10.68
N SER A 254 2.92 -3.60 10.44
CA SER A 254 1.97 -3.93 9.37
C SER A 254 0.82 -4.82 9.86
N THR A 255 -0.35 -4.64 9.24
CA THR A 255 -1.49 -5.56 9.41
C THR A 255 -1.31 -6.84 8.59
N LYS A 256 -0.48 -6.81 7.55
CA LYS A 256 -0.12 -7.95 6.69
C LYS A 256 1.29 -8.43 7.04
N ARG A 257 1.37 -9.07 8.20
CA ARG A 257 2.63 -9.45 8.88
C ARG A 257 2.87 -10.95 8.96
N VAL A 258 2.11 -11.73 8.20
CA VAL A 258 2.20 -13.20 8.22
C VAL A 258 3.08 -13.61 7.06
N CYS A 259 4.16 -14.32 7.34
CA CYS A 259 5.04 -14.86 6.32
C CYS A 259 4.80 -16.37 6.11
N LEU A 260 5.17 -16.85 4.94
CA LEU A 260 5.12 -18.26 4.55
C LEU A 260 6.53 -18.71 4.15
N ILE A 261 6.93 -19.88 4.63
CA ILE A 261 8.30 -20.38 4.50
C ILE A 261 8.25 -21.83 4.02
N GLY A 262 8.95 -22.13 2.92
CA GLY A 262 9.15 -23.50 2.44
C GLY A 262 10.54 -24.00 2.81
N LYS A 263 10.66 -24.80 3.88
CA LYS A 263 11.96 -25.25 4.42
C LYS A 263 12.50 -26.55 3.81
N SER A 264 11.61 -27.45 3.41
CA SER A 264 11.96 -28.80 2.95
C SER A 264 10.93 -29.33 1.95
N ARG A 265 11.28 -30.42 1.26
CA ARG A 265 10.45 -31.05 0.24
C ARG A 265 9.56 -32.14 0.85
N THR A 266 8.35 -32.28 0.31
CA THR A 266 7.38 -33.33 0.67
C THR A 266 7.62 -34.66 -0.06
N TYR A 267 8.66 -34.72 -0.89
CA TYR A 267 8.99 -35.83 -1.78
C TYR A 267 10.51 -36.01 -1.85
N PRO A 268 11.02 -37.21 -2.17
CA PRO A 268 12.45 -37.45 -2.36
C PRO A 268 12.96 -36.88 -3.69
N ALA A 269 14.26 -36.52 -3.77
CA ALA A 269 14.87 -35.90 -4.95
C ALA A 269 14.66 -36.67 -6.27
N ALA A 270 14.62 -38.01 -6.21
CA ALA A 270 14.36 -38.85 -7.38
C ALA A 270 12.97 -38.63 -8.03
N ALA A 271 12.02 -38.05 -7.29
CA ALA A 271 10.67 -37.77 -7.78
C ALA A 271 10.50 -36.37 -8.37
N GLU A 272 11.58 -35.56 -8.51
CA GLU A 272 11.49 -34.18 -9.01
C GLU A 272 10.76 -34.06 -10.35
N ALA A 273 11.05 -34.93 -11.31
CA ALA A 273 10.40 -34.88 -12.63
C ALA A 273 8.87 -35.02 -12.53
N SER A 274 8.40 -36.00 -11.76
CA SER A 274 6.95 -36.21 -11.52
C SER A 274 6.33 -35.03 -10.78
N MET A 275 7.04 -34.47 -9.80
CA MET A 275 6.57 -33.31 -9.05
C MET A 275 6.54 -32.04 -9.90
N ASP A 276 7.49 -31.84 -10.82
CA ASP A 276 7.45 -30.71 -11.74
C ASP A 276 6.31 -30.81 -12.75
N GLU A 277 5.94 -32.01 -13.19
CA GLU A 277 4.72 -32.22 -13.99
C GLU A 277 3.46 -31.86 -13.19
N GLN A 278 3.38 -32.26 -11.92
CA GLN A 278 2.24 -31.90 -11.05
C GLN A 278 2.17 -30.39 -10.83
N ARG A 279 3.32 -29.75 -10.57
CA ARG A 279 3.47 -28.29 -10.46
C ARG A 279 3.01 -27.58 -11.72
N THR A 280 3.43 -28.06 -12.90
CA THR A 280 3.00 -27.54 -14.20
C THR A 280 1.49 -27.65 -14.39
N ARG A 281 0.91 -28.80 -14.05
CA ARG A 281 -0.55 -29.03 -14.10
C ARG A 281 -1.30 -28.10 -13.15
N TYR A 282 -0.79 -27.89 -11.94
CA TYR A 282 -1.36 -26.97 -10.97
C TYR A 282 -1.37 -25.55 -11.49
N ILE A 283 -0.22 -25.03 -11.95
CA ILE A 283 -0.13 -23.66 -12.49
C ILE A 283 -1.08 -23.50 -13.69
N SER A 284 -1.12 -24.49 -14.58
CA SER A 284 -1.98 -24.49 -15.77
C SER A 284 -3.47 -24.51 -15.44
N SER A 285 -3.89 -25.20 -14.36
CA SER A 285 -5.29 -25.25 -13.94
C SER A 285 -5.80 -23.93 -13.36
N ARG A 286 -4.89 -23.02 -12.98
CA ARG A 286 -5.20 -21.67 -12.48
C ARG A 286 -5.49 -20.67 -13.59
N ARG A 287 -5.62 -21.11 -14.86
CA ARG A 287 -6.16 -20.30 -15.96
C ARG A 287 -7.63 -19.92 -15.66
N GLY A 288 -7.84 -18.84 -14.92
CA GLY A 288 -9.16 -18.31 -14.57
C GLY A 288 -9.29 -16.82 -14.90
N CYS A 289 -10.24 -16.51 -15.80
CA CYS A 289 -10.69 -15.22 -16.36
C CYS A 289 -9.61 -14.18 -16.75
N PRO A 290 -9.35 -13.98 -18.06
CA PRO A 290 -8.64 -12.80 -18.54
C PRO A 290 -9.27 -11.54 -17.95
N VAL A 291 -8.41 -10.64 -17.44
CA VAL A 291 -8.85 -9.29 -17.11
C VAL A 291 -9.20 -8.64 -18.45
N SER A 292 -10.49 -8.50 -18.75
CA SER A 292 -10.92 -7.56 -19.79
C SER A 292 -10.32 -6.20 -19.47
N PRO A 293 -9.86 -5.43 -20.48
CA PRO A 293 -9.42 -4.06 -20.26
C PRO A 293 -10.49 -3.29 -19.48
N PRO A 294 -10.12 -2.31 -18.64
CA PRO A 294 -11.11 -1.57 -17.85
C PRO A 294 -12.01 -0.76 -18.80
N GLY A 295 -13.15 -1.33 -19.15
CA GLY A 295 -14.13 -0.69 -20.02
C GLY A 295 -14.94 -1.67 -20.82
N GLU A 296 -15.77 -2.48 -20.17
CA GLU A 296 -17.06 -2.96 -20.70
C GLU A 296 -17.77 -3.73 -19.58
N GLY A 297 -18.57 -3.00 -18.80
CA GLY A 297 -19.59 -3.60 -17.96
C GLY A 297 -20.92 -3.42 -18.67
N LEU A 298 -21.59 -4.52 -19.01
CA LEU A 298 -22.99 -4.50 -19.38
C LEU A 298 -23.72 -5.70 -18.75
N GLY A 299 -24.68 -5.35 -17.90
CA GLY A 299 -25.95 -6.04 -17.62
C GLY A 299 -25.98 -7.55 -17.56
N ALA A 300 -26.14 -8.08 -16.34
CA ALA A 300 -26.84 -9.34 -16.14
C ALA A 300 -28.33 -9.15 -16.44
N LEU A 301 -28.86 -9.92 -17.39
CA LEU A 301 -30.28 -10.27 -17.53
C LEU A 301 -30.34 -11.68 -18.13
N GLU A 302 -31.10 -12.55 -17.47
CA GLU A 302 -31.21 -13.99 -17.75
C GLU A 302 -32.15 -14.32 -18.92
N ALA A 303 -31.85 -15.48 -19.53
CA ALA A 303 -32.73 -16.47 -20.16
C ALA A 303 -33.41 -16.17 -21.52
N ALA A 304 -33.04 -16.93 -22.57
CA ALA A 304 -33.80 -18.09 -23.06
C ALA A 304 -33.18 -18.69 -24.35
N ALA A 305 -33.46 -19.96 -24.58
CA ALA A 305 -32.85 -20.87 -25.57
C ALA A 305 -33.20 -20.60 -27.05
N GLY A 306 -32.31 -21.04 -27.96
CA GLY A 306 -32.58 -21.18 -29.40
C GLY A 306 -31.37 -21.71 -30.18
N HIS A 307 -31.59 -22.76 -30.97
CA HIS A 307 -30.60 -23.57 -31.71
C HIS A 307 -30.09 -22.94 -33.04
N ALA A 308 -28.92 -23.43 -33.46
CA ALA A 308 -28.43 -23.65 -34.84
C ALA A 308 -27.55 -22.59 -35.59
N PRO A 309 -26.67 -23.05 -36.52
CA PRO A 309 -25.30 -22.53 -36.72
C PRO A 309 -25.07 -21.81 -38.05
N GLY A 310 -24.01 -20.97 -38.11
CA GLY A 310 -23.56 -20.37 -39.36
C GLY A 310 -22.31 -19.49 -39.24
N ALA A 311 -21.20 -20.01 -39.79
CA ALA A 311 -20.03 -19.35 -40.37
C ALA A 311 -19.74 -17.85 -40.09
N GLN A 312 -18.53 -17.54 -39.61
CA GLN A 312 -17.44 -17.06 -40.49
C GLN A 312 -16.17 -16.79 -39.66
N ALA A 313 -15.07 -17.38 -40.14
CA ALA A 313 -13.74 -17.21 -39.60
C ALA A 313 -13.22 -15.79 -39.88
N GLY A 314 -13.22 -14.94 -38.87
CA GLY A 314 -12.47 -13.68 -38.86
C GLY A 314 -11.09 -13.92 -38.28
N GLN A 315 -10.06 -13.85 -39.12
CA GLN A 315 -8.65 -13.89 -38.75
C GLN A 315 -8.36 -12.84 -37.65
N ARG A 316 -8.18 -13.29 -36.41
CA ARG A 316 -7.47 -12.51 -35.39
C ARG A 316 -5.99 -12.77 -35.56
N GLY A 317 -5.27 -11.69 -35.85
CA GLY A 317 -3.82 -11.67 -35.94
C GLY A 317 -3.18 -12.41 -34.77
N THR A 318 -2.28 -13.31 -35.12
CA THR A 318 -1.46 -14.08 -34.19
C THR A 318 -0.49 -13.12 -33.52
N GLU A 319 -0.90 -12.52 -32.39
CA GLU A 319 0.07 -11.90 -31.49
C GLU A 319 1.08 -12.99 -31.08
N ALA A 320 2.35 -12.76 -31.43
CA ALA A 320 3.43 -13.69 -31.19
C ALA A 320 3.45 -14.08 -29.70
N ARG A 321 3.37 -15.38 -29.42
CA ARG A 321 3.51 -15.93 -28.07
C ARG A 321 4.90 -15.55 -27.56
N PRO A 322 5.04 -14.99 -26.34
CA PRO A 322 6.35 -14.97 -25.70
C PRO A 322 6.79 -16.42 -25.48
N GLU A 323 7.79 -16.87 -26.24
CA GLU A 323 8.32 -18.22 -26.13
C GLU A 323 8.88 -18.45 -24.72
N GLY A 324 8.60 -19.62 -24.13
CA GLY A 324 9.18 -20.06 -22.86
C GLY A 324 8.45 -19.71 -21.56
N LEU A 325 7.31 -19.01 -21.57
CA LEU A 325 6.55 -18.74 -20.34
C LEU A 325 5.94 -20.02 -19.72
N TRP A 326 6.07 -20.18 -18.40
CA TRP A 326 5.40 -21.27 -17.67
C TRP A 326 3.88 -21.13 -17.66
N LEU A 327 3.38 -19.89 -17.74
CA LEU A 327 1.96 -19.59 -17.88
C LEU A 327 1.76 -18.34 -18.73
N SER A 328 0.95 -18.47 -19.79
CA SER A 328 0.59 -17.35 -20.66
C SER A 328 -0.31 -16.35 -19.92
N GLY A 329 -0.04 -15.05 -20.08
CA GLY A 329 -0.87 -13.97 -19.53
C GLY A 329 -0.30 -13.29 -18.30
N PHE A 330 0.78 -13.82 -17.71
CA PHE A 330 1.57 -13.06 -16.75
C PHE A 330 2.27 -11.91 -17.47
N HIS A 331 2.14 -10.70 -16.91
CA HIS A 331 2.81 -9.51 -17.39
C HIS A 331 3.51 -8.85 -16.20
N PRO A 332 4.86 -8.75 -16.21
CA PRO A 332 5.56 -7.94 -15.24
C PRO A 332 5.04 -6.51 -15.26
N ARG A 333 5.11 -5.81 -14.12
CA ARG A 333 4.82 -4.36 -14.09
C ARG A 333 5.70 -3.60 -15.08
N GLU A 334 5.16 -2.49 -15.61
CA GLU A 334 5.95 -1.58 -16.46
C GLU A 334 7.12 -0.99 -15.67
N LYS A 335 8.28 -0.84 -16.33
CA LYS A 335 9.49 -0.23 -15.76
C LYS A 335 9.26 1.21 -15.25
N ALA A 336 8.33 1.96 -15.86
CA ALA A 336 7.96 3.30 -15.43
C ALA A 336 6.57 3.31 -14.79
N GLU A 337 6.42 3.92 -13.61
CA GLU A 337 5.11 4.26 -13.09
C GLU A 337 4.70 5.62 -13.62
N ARG A 338 3.65 5.69 -14.44
CA ARG A 338 3.03 6.98 -14.73
C ARG A 338 2.38 7.47 -13.45
N VAL A 339 2.82 8.61 -12.92
CA VAL A 339 2.19 9.28 -11.78
C VAL A 339 0.79 9.70 -12.19
N ARG A 340 -0.19 8.85 -11.87
CA ARG A 340 -1.61 9.06 -12.12
C ARG A 340 -2.22 9.67 -10.89
N ASN A 341 -2.21 11.00 -10.76
CA ASN A 341 -2.88 11.66 -9.65
C ASN A 341 -3.72 12.82 -10.18
N CYS A 342 -4.83 13.12 -9.51
CA CYS A 342 -5.68 14.24 -9.94
C CYS A 342 -4.97 15.62 -9.85
N ALA A 343 -3.76 15.70 -9.28
CA ALA A 343 -2.99 16.94 -9.15
C ALA A 343 -2.09 17.22 -10.38
N THR A 344 -1.85 16.23 -11.26
CA THR A 344 -1.15 16.41 -12.54
C THR A 344 -2.11 16.77 -13.68
N LEU A 345 -3.42 16.72 -13.44
CA LEU A 345 -4.42 17.19 -14.41
C LEU A 345 -4.28 18.72 -14.62
N PRO A 346 -4.53 19.23 -15.85
CA PRO A 346 -4.52 20.67 -16.11
C PRO A 346 -5.47 21.41 -15.17
N ARG A 347 -5.02 22.55 -14.62
CA ARG A 347 -5.80 23.33 -13.64
C ARG A 347 -7.17 23.75 -14.21
N ASP A 348 -7.20 24.20 -15.45
CA ASP A 348 -8.43 24.60 -16.13
C ASP A 348 -9.46 23.46 -16.19
N PHE A 349 -8.99 22.22 -16.37
CA PHE A 349 -9.86 21.04 -16.35
C PHE A 349 -10.42 20.78 -14.95
N ILE A 350 -9.57 20.84 -13.91
CA ILE A 350 -10.00 20.68 -12.52
C ILE A 350 -11.04 21.76 -12.17
N ASP A 351 -10.77 23.02 -12.52
CA ASP A 351 -11.64 24.16 -12.22
C ASP A 351 -12.99 24.03 -12.95
N GLN A 352 -13.00 23.57 -14.20
CA GLN A 352 -14.24 23.28 -14.94
C GLN A 352 -15.09 22.21 -14.24
N VAL A 353 -14.47 21.10 -13.80
CA VAL A 353 -15.19 20.03 -13.09
C VAL A 353 -15.71 20.54 -11.75
N VAL A 354 -14.88 21.24 -10.98
CA VAL A 354 -15.27 21.83 -9.68
C VAL A 354 -16.43 22.81 -9.85
N LEU A 355 -16.38 23.71 -10.84
CA LEU A 355 -17.47 24.65 -11.12
C LEU A 355 -18.76 23.94 -11.50
N ARG A 356 -18.69 22.91 -12.34
CA ARG A 356 -19.87 22.14 -12.76
C ARG A 356 -20.52 21.44 -11.57
N VAL A 357 -19.74 20.76 -10.74
CA VAL A 357 -20.26 20.09 -9.54
C VAL A 357 -20.84 21.09 -8.55
N ALA A 358 -20.20 22.25 -8.34
CA ALA A 358 -20.73 23.27 -7.45
C ALA A 358 -22.06 23.85 -7.96
N ARG A 359 -22.21 24.10 -9.26
CA ARG A 359 -23.49 24.57 -9.84
C ARG A 359 -24.62 23.56 -9.69
N LEU A 360 -24.30 22.26 -9.83
CA LEU A 360 -25.27 21.18 -9.60
C LEU A 360 -25.75 21.19 -8.14
N LEU A 361 -24.83 21.30 -7.19
CA LEU A 361 -25.16 21.37 -5.77
C LEU A 361 -25.96 22.64 -5.42
N LEU A 362 -25.73 23.76 -6.12
CA LEU A 362 -26.48 25.01 -5.94
C LEU A 362 -27.84 25.03 -6.66
N GLY A 363 -28.28 23.91 -7.26
CA GLY A 363 -29.61 23.77 -7.82
C GLY A 363 -29.79 24.30 -9.24
N GLY A 364 -28.71 24.31 -10.06
CA GLY A 364 -28.70 24.51 -11.51
C GLY A 364 -29.87 25.31 -12.13
N GLN A 365 -29.65 26.60 -12.41
CA GLN A 365 -30.58 27.50 -13.15
C GLN A 365 -32.08 27.22 -12.92
N ARG A 366 -32.61 27.65 -11.77
CA ARG A 366 -34.00 28.13 -11.72
C ARG A 366 -34.04 29.61 -12.07
N SER A 367 -34.20 29.86 -13.37
CA SER A 367 -34.96 31.00 -13.85
C SER A 367 -36.44 30.64 -13.70
N ASP A 368 -37.12 31.18 -12.68
CA ASP A 368 -38.52 31.62 -12.80
C ASP A 368 -39.02 32.34 -11.53
N ALA A 369 -39.53 33.54 -11.77
CA ALA A 369 -40.54 34.31 -11.05
C ALA A 369 -40.41 34.54 -9.51
N GLY A 370 -39.99 35.76 -9.18
CA GLY A 370 -40.63 36.55 -8.12
C GLY A 370 -40.36 36.11 -6.68
N SER A 371 -39.21 36.47 -6.12
CA SER A 371 -39.11 36.70 -4.68
C SER A 371 -38.05 37.74 -4.37
N ALA A 372 -38.46 38.75 -3.59
CA ALA A 372 -37.71 39.92 -3.17
C ALA A 372 -36.33 39.60 -2.57
N PRO A 373 -35.37 40.55 -2.59
CA PRO A 373 -34.06 40.33 -2.01
C PRO A 373 -34.19 40.15 -0.48
N ARG A 374 -34.01 38.92 0.01
CA ARG A 374 -33.84 38.66 1.44
C ARG A 374 -32.45 39.11 1.85
N GLY A 375 -32.31 40.41 2.12
CA GLY A 375 -31.19 40.95 2.88
C GLY A 375 -31.23 40.41 4.30
N GLY A 376 -30.38 39.43 4.59
CA GLY A 376 -30.13 38.92 5.94
C GLY A 376 -28.92 37.99 5.92
N VAL A 377 -27.96 38.24 6.81
CA VAL A 377 -26.68 37.49 6.97
C VAL A 377 -26.89 35.99 7.27
N GLU A 378 -28.12 35.56 7.55
CA GLU A 378 -28.47 34.16 7.87
C GLU A 378 -28.77 33.27 6.66
N ALA A 379 -28.97 33.80 5.44
CA ALA A 379 -29.45 33.02 4.30
C ALA A 379 -28.38 32.73 3.22
N TRP A 380 -27.17 32.31 3.61
CA TRP A 380 -26.16 31.85 2.64
C TRP A 380 -26.57 30.50 2.02
N ASN A 381 -26.64 30.41 0.69
CA ASN A 381 -27.05 29.23 -0.04
C ASN A 381 -26.02 28.10 0.12
N ARG A 382 -26.33 27.15 0.99
CA ARG A 382 -25.48 25.95 1.24
C ARG A 382 -25.58 24.89 0.14
N GLY A 383 -26.52 25.05 -0.80
CA GLY A 383 -26.85 24.03 -1.78
C GLY A 383 -27.44 22.75 -1.15
N GLY A 384 -27.62 21.75 -1.99
CA GLY A 384 -28.00 20.39 -1.60
C GLY A 384 -26.80 19.47 -1.33
N SER A 385 -27.11 18.20 -1.10
CA SER A 385 -26.14 17.11 -1.01
C SER A 385 -26.45 16.11 -2.14
N LEU A 386 -25.43 15.68 -2.87
CA LEU A 386 -25.55 14.67 -3.92
C LEU A 386 -24.62 13.49 -3.63
N SER A 387 -25.06 12.28 -3.94
CA SER A 387 -24.20 11.11 -3.94
C SER A 387 -23.15 11.21 -5.06
N LEU A 388 -22.01 10.53 -4.88
CA LEU A 388 -20.99 10.44 -5.93
C LEU A 388 -21.52 9.84 -7.25
N ALA A 389 -22.56 9.00 -7.18
CA ALA A 389 -23.21 8.44 -8.36
C ALA A 389 -24.00 9.50 -9.14
N GLU A 390 -24.76 10.34 -8.44
CA GLU A 390 -25.50 11.46 -9.04
C GLU A 390 -24.55 12.52 -9.61
N VAL A 391 -23.46 12.84 -8.89
CA VAL A 391 -22.45 13.75 -9.44
C VAL A 391 -21.80 13.16 -10.69
N ALA A 392 -21.55 11.84 -10.71
CA ALA A 392 -20.97 11.19 -11.88
C ALA A 392 -21.94 11.14 -13.07
N SER A 393 -23.25 10.95 -12.88
CA SER A 393 -24.22 10.93 -13.99
C SER A 393 -24.34 12.27 -14.71
N GLU A 394 -24.06 13.37 -14.02
CA GLU A 394 -24.13 14.72 -14.59
C GLU A 394 -22.85 15.17 -15.31
N LEU A 395 -21.77 14.37 -15.26
CA LEU A 395 -20.52 14.62 -15.98
C LEU A 395 -20.50 13.83 -17.30
N ASP A 396 -19.95 14.44 -18.35
CA ASP A 396 -19.81 13.77 -19.64
C ASP A 396 -18.82 12.59 -19.56
N ARG A 397 -19.02 11.64 -20.48
CA ARG A 397 -18.26 10.39 -20.54
C ARG A 397 -16.75 10.63 -20.70
N GLU A 398 -16.35 11.65 -21.44
CA GLU A 398 -14.94 11.98 -21.66
C GLU A 398 -14.27 12.45 -20.36
N THR A 399 -14.92 13.35 -19.63
CA THR A 399 -14.50 13.83 -18.31
C THR A 399 -14.36 12.68 -17.32
N LEU A 400 -15.37 11.80 -17.25
CA LEU A 400 -15.33 10.62 -16.37
C LEU A 400 -14.21 9.64 -16.74
N GLN A 401 -14.00 9.39 -18.04
CA GLN A 401 -12.90 8.53 -18.50
C GLN A 401 -11.54 9.14 -18.17
N ARG A 402 -11.39 10.46 -18.30
CA ARG A 402 -10.18 11.18 -17.92
C ARG A 402 -9.93 11.09 -16.42
N LEU A 403 -10.94 11.31 -15.58
CA LEU A 403 -10.83 11.15 -14.13
C LEU A 403 -10.55 9.69 -13.73
N LYS A 404 -11.20 8.69 -14.36
CA LYS A 404 -10.96 7.26 -14.12
C LYS A 404 -9.54 6.80 -14.46
N ARG A 405 -8.85 7.51 -15.37
CA ARG A 405 -7.45 7.24 -15.70
C ARG A 405 -6.48 7.69 -14.60
N GLU A 406 -6.92 8.55 -13.68
CA GLU A 406 -6.15 9.00 -12.53
C GLU A 406 -6.45 8.16 -11.27
N CYS A 407 -5.45 7.94 -10.40
CA CYS A 407 -5.67 7.20 -9.17
C CYS A 407 -6.67 7.93 -8.25
N GLY A 408 -7.78 7.25 -7.94
CA GLY A 408 -8.83 7.73 -7.05
C GLY A 408 -9.98 8.50 -7.71
N GLY A 409 -9.88 8.84 -9.00
CA GLY A 409 -10.98 9.36 -9.80
C GLY A 409 -11.68 10.61 -9.26
N LEU A 410 -12.97 10.75 -9.60
CA LEU A 410 -13.81 11.88 -9.24
C LEU A 410 -13.84 12.13 -7.72
N GLN A 411 -13.96 11.07 -6.92
CA GLN A 411 -14.01 11.20 -5.46
C GLN A 411 -12.75 11.85 -4.90
N THR A 412 -11.56 11.45 -5.39
CA THR A 412 -10.30 12.05 -4.96
C THR A 412 -10.16 13.49 -5.43
N LEU A 413 -10.58 13.82 -6.65
CA LEU A 413 -10.62 15.21 -7.14
C LEU A 413 -11.46 16.11 -6.22
N LEU A 414 -12.67 15.67 -5.84
CA LEU A 414 -13.56 16.43 -4.97
C LEU A 414 -13.00 16.56 -3.55
N ARG A 415 -12.37 15.51 -3.01
CA ARG A 415 -11.66 15.57 -1.72
C ARG A 415 -10.47 16.52 -1.74
N ASN A 416 -9.70 16.54 -2.83
CA ASN A 416 -8.57 17.45 -2.99
C ASN A 416 -9.02 18.91 -3.18
N SER A 417 -10.25 19.12 -3.68
CA SER A 417 -10.91 20.42 -3.78
C SER A 417 -11.54 20.84 -2.44
N HIS A 418 -10.80 20.64 -1.35
CA HIS A 418 -11.19 20.81 0.05
C HIS A 418 -11.72 22.21 0.39
N GLN A 419 -11.28 23.22 -0.37
CA GLN A 419 -11.81 24.58 -0.25
C GLN A 419 -13.33 24.60 -0.49
N VAL A 420 -13.81 23.85 -1.49
CA VAL A 420 -15.17 23.95 -2.03
C VAL A 420 -16.08 22.85 -1.50
N PHE A 421 -15.59 21.61 -1.46
CA PHE A 421 -16.43 20.45 -1.17
C PHE A 421 -16.07 19.77 0.15
N GLN A 422 -17.09 19.18 0.76
CA GLN A 422 -16.96 18.21 1.83
C GLN A 422 -17.52 16.87 1.35
N VAL A 423 -16.72 15.80 1.45
CA VAL A 423 -17.09 14.46 0.99
C VAL A 423 -17.13 13.50 2.19
N VAL A 424 -18.32 13.14 2.65
CA VAL A 424 -18.56 12.28 3.82
C VAL A 424 -19.53 11.17 3.43
N ASN A 425 -19.21 9.91 3.77
CA ASN A 425 -20.07 8.74 3.51
C ASN A 425 -20.56 8.60 2.05
N GLY A 426 -19.73 9.01 1.07
CA GLY A 426 -20.09 8.94 -0.35
C GLY A 426 -21.04 10.04 -0.84
N GLN A 427 -21.37 11.01 0.03
CA GLN A 427 -22.08 12.22 -0.33
C GLN A 427 -21.14 13.41 -0.45
N VAL A 428 -21.48 14.32 -1.36
CA VAL A 428 -20.76 15.54 -1.69
C VAL A 428 -21.70 16.71 -1.41
N ARG A 429 -21.23 17.66 -0.60
CA ARG A 429 -21.91 18.93 -0.35
C ARG A 429 -20.95 20.09 -0.48
N ILE A 430 -21.48 21.29 -0.71
CA ILE A 430 -20.68 22.52 -0.60
C ILE A 430 -20.29 22.70 0.86
N ARG A 431 -19.03 23.07 1.08
CA ARG A 431 -18.48 23.25 2.40
C ARG A 431 -18.91 24.59 2.99
N ASP A 432 -19.48 24.56 4.19
CA ASP A 432 -19.73 25.75 4.99
C ASP A 432 -18.63 25.92 6.04
N TRP A 433 -17.79 26.95 5.86
CA TRP A 433 -16.65 27.19 6.74
C TRP A 433 -17.03 27.75 8.12
N ARG A 434 -18.29 28.12 8.37
CA ARG A 434 -18.78 28.51 9.70
C ARG A 434 -18.92 27.32 10.66
N GLU A 435 -19.04 26.10 10.13
CA GLU A 435 -19.20 24.87 10.93
C GLU A 435 -17.86 24.31 11.45
N GLU A 436 -16.73 24.84 10.97
CA GLU A 436 -15.40 24.40 11.38
C GLU A 436 -14.98 25.13 12.67
N LYS A 437 -14.29 24.43 13.59
CA LYS A 437 -13.79 25.05 14.83
C LYS A 437 -12.92 26.27 14.48
N LEU A 438 -13.21 27.40 15.13
CA LEU A 438 -12.46 28.65 15.00
C LEU A 438 -10.96 28.37 15.19
N TRP A 439 -10.19 28.75 14.18
CA TRP A 439 -8.74 28.59 14.17
C TRP A 439 -8.12 29.62 15.12
N GLU A 440 -7.02 29.28 15.80
CA GLU A 440 -6.31 30.25 16.63
C GLU A 440 -5.87 31.45 15.78
N GLU A 441 -6.08 32.68 16.25
CA GLU A 441 -5.86 33.94 15.50
C GLU A 441 -4.45 34.06 14.88
N LYS A 442 -3.45 33.38 15.47
CA LYS A 442 -2.07 33.32 14.94
C LYS A 442 -1.91 32.52 13.64
N GLU A 443 -2.84 31.62 13.28
CA GLU A 443 -2.77 30.83 12.05
C GLU A 443 -3.44 31.51 10.84
N LEU A 444 -4.37 32.43 11.06
CA LEU A 444 -5.14 33.14 10.03
C LEU A 444 -4.30 34.17 9.26
N GLU A 445 -3.41 34.90 9.94
CA GLU A 445 -2.49 35.82 9.27
C GLU A 445 -1.48 35.10 8.36
N ALA A 446 -1.25 33.80 8.54
CA ALA A 446 -0.22 33.07 7.80
C ALA A 446 -0.66 32.44 6.46
N ARG A 447 -1.92 32.60 5.99
CA ARG A 447 -2.44 31.67 4.96
C ARG A 447 -3.20 32.17 3.72
N LYS A 448 -3.18 33.45 3.36
CA LYS A 448 -3.80 33.93 2.10
C LYS A 448 -2.97 33.66 0.82
N THR A 449 -2.49 32.43 0.63
CA THR A 449 -1.63 32.04 -0.51
C THR A 449 -2.38 31.65 -1.78
N ARG A 450 -3.71 31.53 -1.70
CA ARG A 450 -4.61 31.20 -2.80
C ARG A 450 -5.86 32.07 -2.73
N ILE A 451 -6.47 32.34 -3.89
CA ILE A 451 -7.73 33.08 -4.00
C ILE A 451 -8.87 32.25 -3.38
N CYS A 452 -9.80 32.93 -2.73
CA CYS A 452 -11.02 32.34 -2.20
C CYS A 452 -11.95 31.91 -3.35
N TRP A 453 -12.20 30.60 -3.47
CA TRP A 453 -13.10 30.08 -4.49
C TRP A 453 -14.52 30.63 -4.31
N PHE A 454 -15.03 30.70 -3.06
CA PHE A 454 -16.38 31.22 -2.81
C PHE A 454 -16.53 32.69 -3.16
N PHE A 455 -15.52 33.50 -2.87
CA PHE A 455 -15.51 34.91 -3.26
C PHE A 455 -15.59 35.08 -4.78
N THR A 456 -14.98 34.17 -5.53
CA THR A 456 -14.87 34.29 -7.00
C THR A 456 -16.04 33.64 -7.74
N HIS A 457 -16.62 32.57 -7.19
CA HIS A 457 -17.50 31.67 -7.95
C HIS A 457 -18.84 31.35 -7.27
N HIS A 458 -19.01 31.61 -5.98
CA HIS A 458 -20.28 31.36 -5.29
C HIS A 458 -21.25 32.53 -5.54
N PRO A 459 -22.53 32.29 -5.85
CA PRO A 459 -23.50 33.36 -6.14
C PRO A 459 -23.67 34.35 -4.99
N ASP A 460 -23.63 33.87 -3.75
CA ASP A 460 -23.73 34.70 -2.54
C ASP A 460 -22.36 35.21 -2.03
N GLY A 461 -21.28 34.94 -2.78
CA GLY A 461 -19.91 35.21 -2.34
C GLY A 461 -19.46 34.31 -1.17
N CYS A 462 -18.35 34.69 -0.54
CA CYS A 462 -17.82 33.97 0.61
C CYS A 462 -18.65 34.26 1.87
N VAL A 463 -19.01 33.20 2.58
CA VAL A 463 -19.78 33.28 3.83
C VAL A 463 -19.00 33.87 5.01
N LEU A 464 -17.66 33.85 4.93
CA LEU A 464 -16.79 34.43 5.95
C LEU A 464 -16.43 35.87 5.58
N PRO A 465 -16.35 36.78 6.57
CA PRO A 465 -15.65 38.05 6.43
C PRO A 465 -14.21 37.84 5.92
N SER A 466 -13.66 38.81 5.17
CA SER A 466 -12.32 38.69 4.56
C SER A 466 -11.22 38.43 5.60
N ASP A 467 -11.28 39.10 6.74
CA ASP A 467 -10.39 38.94 7.90
C ASP A 467 -10.45 37.55 8.52
N CYS A 468 -11.63 36.91 8.50
CA CYS A 468 -11.84 35.56 9.03
C CYS A 468 -11.62 34.45 7.98
N CYS A 469 -11.47 34.80 6.70
CA CYS A 469 -11.29 33.84 5.62
C CYS A 469 -9.82 33.44 5.47
N PRO A 470 -9.48 32.13 5.48
CA PRO A 470 -8.10 31.68 5.28
C PRO A 470 -7.60 31.84 3.84
N PHE A 471 -8.45 32.32 2.92
CA PHE A 471 -8.14 32.51 1.50
C PHE A 471 -8.33 33.97 1.09
N ALA A 472 -7.59 34.42 0.06
CA ALA A 472 -7.61 35.82 -0.38
C ALA A 472 -8.92 36.20 -1.08
N HIS A 473 -9.61 37.25 -0.60
CA HIS A 473 -10.75 37.87 -1.28
C HIS A 473 -10.25 38.87 -2.34
N GLY A 474 -9.63 38.32 -3.37
CA GLY A 474 -9.07 39.07 -4.50
C GLY A 474 -7.55 39.23 -4.46
N PRO A 475 -6.94 39.78 -5.53
CA PRO A 475 -5.49 39.79 -5.72
C PRO A 475 -4.71 40.57 -4.66
N ARG A 476 -5.33 41.60 -4.07
CA ARG A 476 -4.69 42.47 -3.06
C ARG A 476 -4.39 41.77 -1.75
N GLU A 477 -5.13 40.71 -1.44
CA GLU A 477 -4.95 39.93 -0.21
C GLU A 477 -4.04 38.71 -0.42
N LEU A 478 -3.64 38.43 -1.67
CA LEU A 478 -2.86 37.28 -2.04
C LEU A 478 -1.41 37.45 -1.57
N ARG A 479 -0.94 36.54 -0.72
CA ARG A 479 0.42 36.50 -0.18
C ARG A 479 1.24 35.43 -0.91
N PRO A 480 2.54 35.65 -1.13
CA PRO A 480 3.41 34.61 -1.68
C PRO A 480 3.43 33.39 -0.76
N ALA A 481 3.47 32.19 -1.33
CA ALA A 481 3.61 30.97 -0.55
C ALA A 481 4.90 31.04 0.28
N PRO A 482 4.87 30.71 1.58
CA PRO A 482 6.10 30.66 2.38
C PRO A 482 7.07 29.71 1.70
N ALA A 483 8.32 30.15 1.52
CA ALA A 483 9.37 29.32 0.97
C ALA A 483 9.40 28.02 1.78
N THR A 484 9.07 26.91 1.12
CA THR A 484 9.24 25.60 1.73
C THR A 484 10.69 25.49 2.21
N ARG A 485 10.92 24.91 3.39
CA ARG A 485 12.25 24.64 3.96
C ARG A 485 13.21 23.83 3.04
N LYS A 486 12.83 23.57 1.79
CA LYS A 486 13.61 22.92 0.73
C LYS A 486 14.49 23.85 -0.12
N LYS A 487 14.56 25.17 0.15
CA LYS A 487 15.52 26.08 -0.53
C LYS A 487 16.31 26.97 0.44
N ARG A 488 16.91 26.37 1.47
CA ARG A 488 17.90 27.03 2.34
C ARG A 488 19.22 26.25 2.47
N GLN A 489 19.55 25.45 1.45
CA GLN A 489 20.81 24.70 1.33
C GLN A 489 21.45 24.86 -0.06
N LEU A 490 21.24 26.00 -0.70
CA LEU A 490 22.06 26.45 -1.82
C LEU A 490 22.26 27.96 -1.65
N LEU A 491 23.11 28.28 -0.68
CA LEU A 491 23.98 29.46 -0.61
C LEU A 491 25.06 29.16 0.43
#